data_AF-A0A7V1Z9L7-F1
#
_entry.id   AF-A0A7V1Z9L7-F1
#
_cell.length_a   1.000
_cell.length_b   1.000
_cell.length_c   1.000
_cell.angle_alpha   90.00
_cell.angle_beta   90.00
_cell.angle_gamma   90.00
#
_symmetry.space_group_name_H-M   'P 1'
#
loop_
_entity.id
_entity.type
_entity.pdbx_description
1 polymer ?
#
loop_
_entity_poly.entity_id
_entity_poly.type
_entity_poly.pdbx_seq_one_letter_code
_entity_poly.pdbx_strand_id
1 'polypeptide(L)' 'MGTVYRATDLQSGQTVALKTPRIALLEDPAFFKRFQREMRALLQLRHPYIVPVLDVGEHRHIPFL' A
#
# COMPACT_ATOMS: atom_id res chain seq x y z
N MET A 1 -4.68 -0.16 -7.80
CA MET A 1 -6.03 -0.20 -7.15
C MET A 1 -6.37 -1.59 -6.62
N GLY A 2 -6.49 -1.72 -5.30
CA GLY A 2 -6.35 -2.98 -4.56
C GLY A 2 -7.48 -3.27 -3.56
N THR A 3 -7.20 -4.10 -2.56
CA THR A 3 -8.07 -4.32 -1.38
C THR A 3 -7.46 -3.60 -0.18
N VAL A 4 -8.31 -2.92 0.60
CA VAL A 4 -7.91 -2.23 1.84
C VAL A 4 -8.47 -3.01 3.03
N TYR A 5 -7.62 -3.30 4.00
CA TYR A 5 -7.96 -4.02 5.22
C TYR A 5 -7.77 -3.10 6.43
N ARG A 6 -8.60 -3.30 7.45
CA ARG A 6 -8.27 -2.85 8.80
C ARG A 6 -7.27 -3.85 9.38
N ALA A 7 -6.08 -3.37 9.73
CA ALA A 7 -5.00 -4.18 10.27
C ALA A 7 -4.47 -3.58 11.57
N THR A 8 -3.68 -4.36 12.30
CA THR A 8 -2.90 -3.88 13.45
C THR A 8 -1.43 -3.91 13.06
N ASP A 9 -0.76 -2.76 13.11
CA ASP A 9 0.70 -2.73 13.01
C ASP A 9 1.28 -3.34 14.30
N LEU A 10 2.00 -4.45 14.17
CA LEU A 10 2.53 -5.19 15.30
C LEU A 10 3.71 -4.48 15.97
N GLN A 11 4.37 -3.53 15.30
CA GLN A 11 5.48 -2.78 15.88
C GLN A 11 4.97 -1.66 16.79
N SER A 12 3.98 -0.90 16.33
CA SER A 12 3.41 0.23 17.09
C SER A 12 2.17 -0.14 17.92
N GLY A 13 1.52 -1.27 17.64
CA GLY A 13 0.23 -1.66 18.21
C GLY A 13 -0.97 -0.88 17.66
N GLN A 14 -0.76 0.02 16.69
CA GLN A 14 -1.83 0.89 16.18
C GLN A 14 -2.70 0.19 15.14
N THR A 15 -3.97 0.61 15.07
CA THR A 15 -4.86 0.20 13.97
C THR A 15 -4.56 1.02 12.73
N VAL A 16 -4.33 0.35 11.60
CA VAL A 16 -3.95 0.96 10.32
C VAL A 16 -4.84 0.47 9.18
N ALA A 17 -4.85 1.22 8.08
CA ALA A 17 -5.42 0.80 6.81
C ALA A 17 -4.31 0.20 5.94
N LEU A 18 -4.36 -1.11 5.69
CA LEU A 18 -3.37 -1.83 4.88
C LEU A 18 -3.92 -2.06 3.47
N LYS A 19 -3.27 -1.51 2.45
CA LYS A 19 -3.67 -1.67 1.05
C LYS A 19 -2.73 -2.64 0.33
N THR A 20 -3.34 -3.66 -0.27
CA THR A 20 -2.64 -4.66 -1.10
C THR A 20 -3.20 -4.66 -2.52
N PRO A 21 -2.41 -4.99 -3.55
CA PRO A 21 -2.93 -5.23 -4.89
C PRO A 21 -3.94 -6.37 -4.90
N ARG A 22 -4.82 -6.39 -5.91
CA ARG A 22 -5.68 -7.56 -6.14
C ARG A 22 -4.79 -8.71 -6.60
N ILE A 23 -4.79 -9.82 -5.87
CA ILE A 23 -3.91 -10.97 -6.12
C ILE A 23 -4.08 -11.49 -7.56
N ALA A 24 -5.32 -11.56 -8.06
CA ALA A 24 -5.63 -12.00 -9.42
C ALA A 24 -5.01 -11.12 -10.53
N LEU A 25 -4.45 -9.95 -10.18
CA LEU A 25 -3.81 -9.01 -11.11
C LEU A 25 -2.31 -8.83 -10.85
N LEU A 26 -1.71 -9.64 -9.96
CA LEU A 26 -0.28 -9.56 -9.67
C LEU A 26 0.59 -9.98 -10.85
N GLU A 27 0.10 -10.91 -11.68
CA GLU A 27 0.80 -11.38 -12.88
C GLU A 27 0.73 -10.36 -14.03
N ASP A 28 -0.16 -9.36 -13.96
CA ASP A 28 -0.23 -8.27 -14.94
C ASP A 28 0.85 -7.21 -14.63
N PRO A 29 1.92 -7.11 -15.45
CA PRO A 29 3.01 -6.16 -15.20
C PRO A 29 2.55 -4.70 -15.27
N ALA A 30 1.49 -4.40 -16.03
CA ALA A 30 0.93 -3.05 -16.10
C ALA A 30 0.22 -2.67 -14.81
N PHE A 31 -0.46 -3.62 -14.17
CA PHE A 31 -1.08 -3.41 -12.87
C PHE A 31 -0.04 -3.19 -11.77
N PHE A 32 1.01 -4.01 -11.73
CA PHE A 32 2.10 -3.85 -10.79
C PHE A 32 2.80 -2.48 -10.94
N LYS A 33 3.10 -2.07 -12.18
CA LYS A 33 3.67 -0.73 -12.46
C LYS A 33 2.76 0.41 -11.99
N ARG A 34 1.44 0.29 -12.16
CA ARG A 34 0.47 1.29 -11.66
C ARG A 34 0.49 1.38 -10.14
N PHE A 35 0.51 0.24 -9.45
CA PHE A 35 0.59 0.21 -7.99
C PHE A 35 1.86 0.88 -7.47
N GLN A 36 3.01 0.55 -8.06
CA GLN A 36 4.28 1.21 -7.72
C GLN A 36 4.25 2.72 -7.99
N ARG A 37 3.60 3.16 -9.06
CA ARG A 37 3.45 4.59 -9.37
C ARG A 37 2.57 5.30 -8.34
N GLU A 38 1.44 4.70 -7.94
CA GLU A 38 0.58 5.22 -6.87
C GLU A 38 1.39 5.37 -5.56
N MET A 39 2.14 4.33 -5.17
CA MET A 39 2.99 4.38 -3.97
C MET A 39 4.01 5.52 -4.02
N ARG A 40 4.78 5.65 -5.11
CA ARG A 40 5.79 6.71 -5.25
C ARG A 40 5.19 8.11 -5.15
N ALA A 41 4.02 8.32 -5.76
CA ALA A 41 3.33 9.60 -5.67
C ALA A 41 2.90 9.91 -4.23
N LEU A 42 2.30 8.94 -3.53
CA LEU A 42 1.83 9.14 -2.16
C LEU A 42 2.97 9.35 -1.16
N LEU A 43 4.10 8.66 -1.33
CA LEU A 43 5.29 8.83 -0.48
C LEU A 43 5.88 10.24 -0.53
N GLN A 44 5.65 10.98 -1.62
CA GLN A 44 6.12 12.35 -1.78
C GLN A 44 5.16 13.40 -1.19
N LEU A 45 3.94 13.00 -0.80
CA LEU A 45 2.92 13.92 -0.32
C LEU A 45 2.92 13.98 1.21
N ARG A 46 3.13 15.18 1.76
CA ARG A 46 2.97 15.48 3.18
C ARG A 46 2.10 16.72 3.32
N HIS A 47 0.85 16.54 3.74
CA HIS A 47 -0.10 17.63 3.88
C HIS A 47 -1.19 17.29 4.91
N PRO A 48 -1.68 18.26 5.72
CA PRO A 48 -2.73 18.01 6.72
C PRO A 48 -4.04 17.41 6.18
N TYR A 49 -4.33 17.61 4.89
CA TYR A 49 -5.54 17.09 4.22
C TYR A 49 -5.28 15.87 3.33
N ILE A 50 -4.12 15.22 3.45
CA ILE A 50 -3.77 14.01 2.72
C ILE A 50 -3.43 12.94 3.74
N VAL A 51 -4.02 11.75 3.59
CA VAL A 51 -3.70 10.60 4.46
C VAL A 51 -2.23 10.23 4.28
N PRO A 52 -1.42 10.23 5.35
CA PRO A 52 0.00 9.91 5.24
C PRO A 52 0.18 8.41 4.96
N VAL A 53 1.19 8.08 4.17
CA VAL A 53 1.70 6.72 4.07
C VAL A 53 2.58 6.47 5.29
N LEU A 54 2.24 5.44 6.07
CA LEU A 54 2.99 5.08 7.28
C LEU A 54 4.19 4.19 6.96
N ASP A 55 4.00 3.22 6.08
CA ASP A 55 5.04 2.27 5.67
C ASP A 55 4.73 1.71 4.27
N VAL A 56 5.75 1.13 3.63
CA VAL A 56 5.64 0.42 2.36
C VAL A 56 6.53 -0.81 2.37
N GLY A 57 6.06 -1.91 1.79
CA GLY A 57 6.88 -3.13 1.75
C GLY A 57 6.33 -4.20 0.83
N GLU A 58 6.87 -5.40 1.00
CA GLU A 58 6.46 -6.59 0.28
C GLU A 58 6.42 -7.79 1.24
N HIS A 59 5.36 -8.58 1.17
CA HIS A 59 5.24 -9.83 1.89
C HIS A 59 4.82 -10.96 0.94
N ARG A 60 5.60 -12.03 0.86
CA ARG A 60 5.35 -13.17 -0.05
C ARG A 60 5.10 -12.71 -1.50
N HIS A 61 5.90 -11.78 -2.01
CA HIS A 61 5.75 -11.18 -3.34
C HIS A 61 4.49 -10.34 -3.56
N ILE A 62 3.77 -10.01 -2.49
CA ILE A 62 2.62 -9.11 -2.52
C ILE A 62 3.06 -7.78 -1.91
N PRO A 63 3.18 -6.70 -2.71
CA PRO A 63 3.52 -5.39 -2.17
C PRO A 63 2.36 -4.83 -1.34
N PHE A 64 2.69 -4.00 -0.35
CA PHE A 64 1.71 -3.30 0.48
C PHE A 64 2.11 -1.85 0.73
N LEU A 65 1.11 -1.03 1.08
CA LEU A 65 1.26 0.32 1.61
C LEU A 65 0.12 0.63 2.60
#